data_AF-A0AAX3KPJ8-F1
#
_entry.id   AF-A0AAX3KPJ8-F1
#
_cell.length_a   1.000
_cell.length_b   1.000
_cell.length_c   1.000
_cell.angle_alpha   90.00
_cell.angle_beta   90.00
_cell.angle_gamma   90.00
#
_symmetry.space_group_name_H-M   'P 1'
#
loop_
_entity.id
_entity.type
_entity.pdbx_description
1 polymer ?
#
loop_
_entity_poly.entity_id
_entity_poly.type
_entity_poly.pdbx_seq_one_letter_code
_entity_poly.pdbx_strand_id
1 'polypeptide(L)'
;MLTKGAIALVLGLAAGSVSAASFDCSKASGFAETEICRDGYLSGVDGVLDRTYKKAVAASSNPEGLRQSQRQWLQIRNQCKDQKCLDKALGSRIQELERIASDERVLAMHAREEREAAQRRAADAERERQAAALANQQRQSAQMAQRTPPQASTLPAVRPGSTKAQQESNPVATWFIKGPGWKYTLVLGLLLSIWAVVRHHRGSATIYSDYTDALITNALPALGIVTAAVCKWLEMPGVVSVFSVVAGFILSITYAIYATVKNNRGGLSIFLTLVAKLTLISVFYVVIGMLIASLFNGGTRRKGEAQARADARNRRERKATMALITALSAAYTALTAWVCRNPKFTPVGECLEFNRVPALT
;
A
#
# COMPACT_ATOMS: atom_id res chain seq x y z
N MET A 1 46.11 2.43 -9.22
CA MET A 1 45.57 3.76 -8.85
C MET A 1 44.14 4.02 -9.35
N LEU A 2 43.39 2.98 -9.78
CA LEU A 2 42.08 3.13 -10.44
C LEU A 2 40.86 2.84 -9.53
N THR A 3 41.04 2.63 -8.23
CA THR A 3 39.94 2.25 -7.31
C THR A 3 39.51 3.37 -6.35
N LYS A 4 40.20 4.51 -6.33
CA LYS A 4 39.87 5.64 -5.44
C LYS A 4 38.84 6.61 -6.03
N GLY A 5 38.62 6.59 -7.35
CA GLY A 5 37.66 7.47 -8.03
C GLY A 5 36.20 7.01 -7.98
N ALA A 6 35.94 5.70 -7.80
CA ALA A 6 34.57 5.17 -7.80
C ALA A 6 33.84 5.36 -6.46
N ILE A 7 34.57 5.51 -5.35
CA ILE A 7 33.98 5.65 -4.00
C ILE A 7 33.50 7.09 -3.75
N ALA A 8 34.12 8.09 -4.38
CA ALA A 8 33.70 9.49 -4.27
C ALA A 8 32.39 9.80 -5.02
N LEU A 9 31.98 8.97 -5.98
CA LEU A 9 30.72 9.17 -6.72
C LEU A 9 29.50 8.55 -6.02
N VAL A 10 29.71 7.60 -5.10
CA VAL A 10 28.61 6.91 -4.38
C VAL A 10 28.27 7.59 -3.05
N LEU A 11 29.22 8.31 -2.43
CA LEU A 11 28.97 9.03 -1.15
C LEU A 11 28.31 10.42 -1.32
N GLY A 12 28.09 10.92 -2.53
CA GLY A 12 27.39 12.18 -2.79
C GLY A 12 25.86 12.10 -2.78
N LEU A 13 25.28 10.90 -2.75
CA LEU A 13 23.83 10.69 -2.94
C LEU A 13 23.03 10.50 -1.65
N ALA A 14 23.66 10.62 -0.48
CA ALA A 14 23.01 10.39 0.83
C ALA A 14 23.00 11.62 1.77
N ALA A 15 23.35 12.81 1.28
CA ALA A 15 22.93 14.06 1.90
C ALA A 15 21.56 14.46 1.31
N GLY A 16 20.56 13.62 1.54
CA GLY A 16 19.17 14.04 1.35
C GLY A 16 18.89 15.08 2.41
N SER A 17 18.95 16.36 2.04
CA SER A 17 18.38 17.44 2.83
C SER A 17 17.00 16.99 3.31
N VAL A 18 16.77 17.01 4.63
CA VAL A 18 15.40 17.07 5.16
C VAL A 18 14.82 18.38 4.62
N SER A 19 14.27 18.33 3.41
CA SER A 19 13.59 19.46 2.81
C SER A 19 12.16 19.41 3.31
N ALA A 20 11.93 20.04 4.46
CA ALA A 20 10.61 20.19 5.04
C ALA A 20 9.80 21.33 4.37
N ALA A 21 10.36 22.07 3.41
CA ALA A 21 9.64 23.06 2.61
C ALA A 21 9.16 22.44 1.29
N SER A 22 8.10 23.01 0.69
CA SER A 22 7.53 22.55 -0.59
C SER A 22 8.41 22.85 -1.81
N PHE A 23 9.56 23.52 -1.60
CA PHE A 23 10.52 23.91 -2.61
C PHE A 23 11.96 23.58 -2.18
N ASP A 24 12.89 23.71 -3.12
CA ASP A 24 14.30 23.41 -2.89
C ASP A 24 14.96 24.51 -2.04
N CYS A 25 15.22 24.19 -0.77
CA CYS A 25 15.84 25.12 0.17
C CYS A 25 17.25 25.58 -0.24
N SER A 26 17.95 24.84 -1.13
CA SER A 26 19.23 25.31 -1.68
C SER A 26 19.08 26.49 -2.65
N LYS A 27 17.85 26.73 -3.14
CA LYS A 27 17.49 27.83 -4.05
C LYS A 27 16.68 28.93 -3.36
N ALA A 28 16.49 28.83 -2.05
CA ALA A 28 15.72 29.80 -1.28
C ALA A 28 16.33 31.21 -1.43
N SER A 29 15.48 32.18 -1.72
CA SER A 29 15.87 33.57 -1.95
C SER A 29 15.00 34.54 -1.16
N GLY A 30 15.64 35.56 -0.57
CA GLY A 30 14.96 36.54 0.26
C GLY A 30 14.47 36.00 1.61
N PHE A 31 13.97 36.92 2.46
CA PHE A 31 13.59 36.61 3.84
C PHE A 31 12.57 35.47 3.94
N ALA A 32 11.49 35.54 3.15
CA ALA A 32 10.38 34.60 3.24
C ALA A 32 10.81 33.13 3.02
N GLU A 33 11.56 32.86 1.95
CA GLU A 33 11.96 31.49 1.60
C GLU A 33 13.03 30.97 2.55
N THR A 34 13.98 31.81 2.94
CA THR A 34 15.02 31.45 3.92
C THR A 34 14.40 31.10 5.28
N GLU A 35 13.44 31.89 5.74
CA GLU A 35 12.79 31.66 7.04
C GLU A 35 11.93 30.38 7.03
N ILE A 36 11.18 30.13 5.96
CA ILE A 36 10.41 28.87 5.78
C ILE A 36 11.32 27.64 5.81
N CYS A 37 12.51 27.73 5.23
CA CYS A 37 13.48 26.63 5.21
C CYS A 37 14.18 26.42 6.56
N ARG A 38 14.31 27.46 7.39
CA ARG A 38 15.02 27.40 8.67
C ARG A 38 14.09 27.00 9.82
N ASP A 39 12.85 27.47 9.81
CA ASP A 39 11.86 27.22 10.85
C ASP A 39 11.00 26.00 10.49
N GLY A 40 11.09 24.94 11.29
CA GLY A 40 10.40 23.68 11.02
C GLY A 40 8.87 23.78 11.11
N TYR A 41 8.33 24.74 11.86
CA TYR A 41 6.89 24.99 11.90
C TYR A 41 6.43 25.64 10.60
N LEU A 42 7.12 26.68 10.12
CA LEU A 42 6.83 27.33 8.84
C LEU A 42 7.00 26.38 7.66
N SER A 43 8.02 25.51 7.64
CA SER A 43 8.10 24.49 6.58
C SER A 43 6.92 23.53 6.65
N GLY A 44 6.52 23.10 7.85
CA GLY A 44 5.33 22.27 8.05
C GLY A 44 4.06 22.90 7.48
N VAL A 45 3.85 24.18 7.75
CA VAL A 45 2.70 24.95 7.22
C VAL A 45 2.79 25.12 5.71
N ASP A 46 3.96 25.41 5.15
CA ASP A 46 4.19 25.47 3.70
C ASP A 46 3.92 24.12 3.02
N GLY A 47 4.28 23.00 3.65
CA GLY A 47 3.93 21.66 3.21
C GLY A 47 2.42 21.38 3.25
N VAL A 48 1.67 21.93 4.22
CA VAL A 48 0.20 21.87 4.23
C VAL A 48 -0.35 22.66 3.03
N LEU A 49 0.16 23.87 2.81
CA LEU A 49 -0.25 24.72 1.69
C LEU A 49 -0.06 24.02 0.34
N ASP A 50 1.10 23.42 0.08
CA ASP A 50 1.36 22.70 -1.16
C ASP A 50 0.38 21.54 -1.39
N ARG A 51 0.10 20.74 -0.34
CA ARG A 51 -0.89 19.65 -0.44
C ARG A 51 -2.29 20.18 -0.71
N THR A 52 -2.69 21.27 -0.06
CA THR A 52 -4.00 21.91 -0.25
C THR A 52 -4.11 22.50 -1.67
N TYR A 53 -3.07 23.17 -2.14
CA TYR A 53 -2.99 23.70 -3.50
C TYR A 53 -3.13 22.58 -4.55
N LYS A 54 -2.40 21.47 -4.41
CA LYS A 54 -2.52 20.31 -5.31
C LYS A 54 -3.93 19.74 -5.35
N LYS A 55 -4.61 19.66 -4.19
CA LYS A 55 -6.01 19.21 -4.12
C LYS A 55 -6.96 20.20 -4.82
N ALA A 56 -6.77 21.50 -4.60
CA ALA A 56 -7.59 22.54 -5.24
C ALA A 56 -7.41 22.54 -6.76
N VAL A 57 -6.18 22.41 -7.27
CA VAL A 57 -5.90 22.31 -8.71
C VAL A 57 -6.54 21.06 -9.33
N ALA A 58 -6.49 19.92 -8.64
CA ALA A 58 -7.10 18.69 -9.12
C ALA A 58 -8.63 18.72 -9.13
N ALA A 59 -9.24 19.51 -8.25
CA ALA A 59 -10.69 19.67 -8.17
C ALA A 59 -11.23 20.77 -9.09
N SER A 60 -10.41 21.76 -9.47
CA SER A 60 -10.89 22.96 -10.13
C SER A 60 -11.27 22.75 -11.60
N SER A 61 -12.34 23.42 -12.01
CA SER A 61 -12.76 23.60 -13.39
C SER A 61 -11.83 24.52 -14.20
N ASN A 62 -11.03 25.36 -13.54
CA ASN A 62 -10.01 26.21 -14.16
C ASN A 62 -8.62 26.07 -13.49
N PRO A 63 -7.90 24.95 -13.73
CA PRO A 63 -6.59 24.71 -13.15
C PRO A 63 -5.53 25.76 -13.50
N GLU A 64 -5.55 26.31 -14.71
CA GLU A 64 -4.58 27.31 -15.16
C GLU A 64 -4.75 28.64 -14.43
N GLY A 65 -6.00 29.09 -14.23
CA GLY A 65 -6.29 30.26 -13.43
C GLY A 65 -5.80 30.12 -11.98
N LEU A 66 -5.97 28.93 -11.39
CA LEU A 66 -5.48 28.67 -10.04
C LEU A 66 -3.95 28.63 -9.96
N ARG A 67 -3.27 28.08 -10.98
CA ARG A 67 -1.81 28.14 -11.10
C ARG A 67 -1.30 29.57 -11.19
N GLN A 68 -1.98 30.42 -11.96
CA GLN A 68 -1.63 31.84 -12.06
C GLN A 68 -1.84 32.58 -10.73
N SER A 69 -2.99 32.37 -10.09
CA SER A 69 -3.29 32.91 -8.76
C SER A 69 -2.23 32.50 -7.74
N GLN A 70 -1.76 31.24 -7.77
CA GLN A 70 -0.70 30.77 -6.88
C GLN A 70 0.63 31.49 -7.12
N ARG A 71 1.02 31.69 -8.40
CA ARG A 71 2.24 32.45 -8.74
C ARG A 71 2.17 33.91 -8.28
N GLN A 72 1.01 34.53 -8.40
CA GLN A 72 0.78 35.90 -7.90
C GLN A 72 0.86 35.94 -6.38
N TRP A 73 0.25 34.98 -5.69
CA TRP A 73 0.29 34.89 -4.24
C TRP A 73 1.71 34.70 -3.69
N LEU A 74 2.59 33.98 -4.40
CA LEU A 74 4.00 33.87 -4.00
C LEU A 74 4.71 35.23 -3.92
N GLN A 75 4.32 36.19 -4.77
CA GLN A 75 4.85 37.57 -4.69
C GLN A 75 4.39 38.28 -3.42
N ILE A 76 3.17 38.00 -2.93
CA ILE A 76 2.64 38.53 -1.67
C ILE A 76 3.43 37.95 -0.49
N ARG A 77 3.60 36.62 -0.45
CA ARG A 77 4.42 35.93 0.56
C ARG A 77 5.84 36.52 0.64
N ASN A 78 6.45 36.78 -0.52
CA ASN A 78 7.82 37.28 -0.62
C ASN A 78 8.01 38.73 -0.12
N GLN A 79 6.92 39.47 0.14
CA GLN A 79 6.99 40.81 0.75
C GLN A 79 7.14 40.76 2.27
N CYS A 80 6.88 39.62 2.92
CA CYS A 80 7.00 39.48 4.37
C CYS A 80 8.42 39.75 4.88
N LYS A 81 8.51 40.37 6.06
CA LYS A 81 9.75 40.76 6.74
C LYS A 81 9.90 40.15 8.15
N ASP A 82 8.87 39.45 8.62
CA ASP A 82 8.85 38.74 9.89
C ASP A 82 8.03 37.45 9.78
N GLN A 83 8.16 36.59 10.80
CA GLN A 83 7.46 35.31 10.90
C GLN A 83 5.93 35.49 11.00
N LYS A 84 5.46 36.51 11.72
CA LYS A 84 4.01 36.77 11.89
C LYS A 84 3.31 37.06 10.57
N CYS A 85 3.97 37.78 9.66
CA CYS A 85 3.50 38.01 8.31
C CYS A 85 3.40 36.70 7.53
N LEU A 86 4.42 35.83 7.61
CA LEU A 86 4.43 34.53 6.93
C LEU A 86 3.31 33.63 7.42
N ASP A 87 3.11 33.53 8.74
CA ASP A 87 2.01 32.77 9.33
C ASP A 87 0.65 33.19 8.78
N LYS A 88 0.42 34.51 8.74
CA LYS A 88 -0.83 35.06 8.22
C LYS A 88 -0.98 34.80 6.71
N ALA A 89 0.08 35.02 5.93
CA ALA A 89 0.04 34.83 4.48
C ALA A 89 -0.20 33.36 4.10
N LEU A 90 0.53 32.43 4.74
CA LEU A 90 0.38 30.98 4.53
C LEU A 90 -1.00 30.50 4.96
N GLY A 91 -1.41 30.84 6.19
CA GLY A 91 -2.70 30.42 6.75
C GLY A 91 -3.89 30.93 5.94
N SER A 92 -3.88 32.20 5.52
CA SER A 92 -4.96 32.77 4.71
C SER A 92 -5.08 32.08 3.36
N ARG A 93 -3.94 31.74 2.74
CA ARG A 93 -3.94 31.05 1.45
C ARG A 93 -4.44 29.62 1.55
N ILE A 94 -4.09 28.90 2.61
CA ILE A 94 -4.61 27.56 2.87
C ILE A 94 -6.14 27.60 2.94
N GLN A 95 -6.71 28.52 3.73
CA GLN A 95 -8.17 28.65 3.87
C GLN A 95 -8.85 28.99 2.53
N GLU A 96 -8.26 29.90 1.75
CA GLU A 96 -8.77 30.25 0.42
C GLU A 96 -8.80 29.03 -0.52
N LEU A 97 -7.70 28.27 -0.58
CA LEU A 97 -7.58 27.07 -1.42
C LEU A 97 -8.54 25.96 -0.96
N GLU A 98 -8.74 25.78 0.35
CA GLU A 98 -9.72 24.84 0.90
C GLU A 98 -11.14 25.21 0.49
N ARG A 99 -11.48 26.51 0.54
CA ARG A 99 -12.79 27.01 0.10
C ARG A 99 -13.00 26.74 -1.38
N ILE A 100 -12.04 27.10 -2.24
CA ILE A 100 -12.09 26.83 -3.68
C ILE A 100 -12.30 25.34 -3.94
N ALA A 101 -11.53 24.47 -3.27
CA ALA A 101 -11.67 23.03 -3.42
C ALA A 101 -13.05 22.51 -2.94
N SER A 102 -13.61 23.11 -1.89
CA SER A 102 -14.93 22.73 -1.38
C SER A 102 -16.06 23.16 -2.32
N ASP A 103 -15.99 24.37 -2.87
CA ASP A 103 -16.99 24.91 -3.80
C ASP A 103 -17.03 24.09 -5.09
N GLU A 104 -15.87 23.78 -5.66
CA GLU A 104 -15.74 22.92 -6.85
C GLU A 104 -16.28 21.50 -6.60
N ARG A 105 -16.10 20.96 -5.40
CA ARG A 105 -16.67 19.65 -5.03
C ARG A 105 -18.19 19.69 -4.91
N VAL A 106 -18.76 20.76 -4.37
CA VAL A 106 -20.22 20.94 -4.28
C VAL A 106 -20.82 21.10 -5.67
N LEU A 107 -20.21 21.91 -6.54
CA LEU A 107 -20.63 22.05 -7.94
C LEU A 107 -20.59 20.71 -8.68
N ALA A 108 -19.51 19.94 -8.52
CA ALA A 108 -19.38 18.62 -9.13
C ALA A 108 -20.40 17.61 -8.57
N MET A 109 -20.82 17.74 -7.32
CA MET A 109 -21.86 16.90 -6.71
C MET A 109 -23.23 17.20 -7.31
N HIS A 110 -23.64 18.46 -7.38
CA HIS A 110 -24.92 18.85 -7.98
C HIS A 110 -24.99 18.46 -9.47
N ALA A 111 -23.92 18.68 -10.22
CA ALA A 111 -23.86 18.24 -11.62
C ALA A 111 -24.02 16.71 -11.78
N ARG A 112 -23.58 15.90 -10.81
CA ARG A 112 -23.81 14.45 -10.81
C ARG A 112 -25.26 14.11 -10.51
N GLU A 113 -25.85 14.75 -9.51
CA GLU A 113 -27.26 14.56 -9.15
C GLU A 113 -28.18 14.87 -10.33
N GLU A 114 -27.94 15.97 -11.04
CA GLU A 114 -28.68 16.34 -12.24
C GLU A 114 -28.54 15.31 -13.37
N ARG A 115 -27.32 14.81 -13.61
CA ARG A 115 -27.07 13.75 -14.61
C ARG A 115 -27.79 12.45 -14.24
N GLU A 116 -27.75 12.07 -12.97
CA GLU A 116 -28.44 10.87 -12.49
C GLU A 116 -29.97 11.02 -12.61
N ALA A 117 -30.52 12.20 -12.29
CA ALA A 117 -31.93 12.49 -12.48
C ALA A 117 -32.34 12.43 -13.96
N ALA A 118 -31.52 12.98 -14.86
CA ALA A 118 -31.75 12.92 -16.30
C ALA A 118 -31.71 11.47 -16.83
N GLN A 119 -30.74 10.66 -16.38
CA GLN A 119 -30.64 9.25 -16.73
C GLN A 119 -31.85 8.44 -16.27
N ARG A 120 -32.35 8.71 -15.05
CA ARG A 120 -33.57 8.05 -14.54
C ARG A 120 -34.78 8.38 -15.42
N ARG A 121 -34.99 9.66 -15.74
CA ARG A 121 -36.07 10.09 -16.64
C ARG A 121 -35.98 9.43 -18.02
N ALA A 122 -34.76 9.30 -18.58
CA ALA A 122 -34.55 8.61 -19.84
C ALA A 122 -34.89 7.10 -19.75
N ALA A 123 -34.47 6.44 -18.66
CA ALA A 123 -34.76 5.02 -18.44
C ALA A 123 -36.25 4.74 -18.14
N ASP A 124 -36.96 5.67 -17.52
CA ASP A 124 -38.41 5.61 -17.34
C ASP A 124 -39.12 5.73 -18.71
N ALA A 125 -38.73 6.72 -19.53
CA ALA A 125 -39.27 6.90 -20.87
C ALA A 125 -39.01 5.69 -21.80
N GLU A 126 -37.84 5.04 -21.68
CA GLU A 126 -37.54 3.82 -22.44
C GLU A 126 -38.41 2.64 -21.99
N ARG A 127 -38.63 2.48 -20.67
CA ARG A 127 -39.54 1.45 -20.13
C ARG A 127 -40.97 1.66 -20.62
N GLU A 128 -41.45 2.90 -20.66
CA GLU A 128 -42.77 3.22 -21.21
C GLU A 128 -42.88 2.86 -22.70
N ARG A 129 -41.85 3.17 -23.51
CA ARG A 129 -41.80 2.79 -24.93
C ARG A 129 -41.80 1.28 -25.12
N GLN A 130 -41.02 0.54 -24.33
CA GLN A 130 -40.98 -0.92 -24.38
C GLN A 130 -42.33 -1.53 -23.96
N ALA A 131 -42.98 -1.00 -22.93
CA ALA A 131 -44.31 -1.44 -22.51
C ALA A 131 -45.36 -1.19 -23.60
N ALA A 132 -45.33 -0.02 -24.24
CA ALA A 132 -46.22 0.30 -25.36
C ALA A 132 -45.97 -0.62 -26.58
N ALA A 133 -44.71 -0.92 -26.90
CA ALA A 133 -44.35 -1.84 -27.98
C ALA A 133 -44.83 -3.27 -27.69
N LEU A 134 -44.65 -3.76 -26.45
CA LEU A 134 -45.14 -5.07 -26.03
C LEU A 134 -46.67 -5.16 -26.10
N ALA A 135 -47.37 -4.12 -25.64
CA ALA A 135 -48.82 -4.06 -25.72
C ALA A 135 -49.32 -4.11 -27.17
N ASN A 136 -48.63 -3.42 -28.10
CA ASN A 136 -48.93 -3.51 -29.53
C ASN A 136 -48.63 -4.90 -30.09
N GLN A 137 -47.51 -5.52 -29.72
CA GLN A 137 -47.17 -6.88 -30.13
C GLN A 137 -48.19 -7.92 -29.62
N GLN A 138 -48.65 -7.80 -28.37
CA GLN A 138 -49.69 -8.66 -27.81
C GLN A 138 -51.02 -8.50 -28.54
N ARG A 139 -51.39 -7.28 -28.95
CA ARG A 139 -52.58 -7.05 -29.80
C ARG A 139 -52.44 -7.76 -31.15
N GLN A 140 -51.29 -7.66 -31.79
CA GLN A 140 -51.02 -8.35 -33.06
C GLN A 140 -50.99 -9.88 -32.91
N SER A 141 -50.38 -10.41 -31.85
CA SER A 141 -50.32 -11.85 -31.61
C SER A 141 -51.68 -12.43 -31.24
N ALA A 142 -52.50 -11.72 -30.47
CA ALA A 142 -53.89 -12.10 -30.21
C ALA A 142 -54.73 -12.18 -31.50
N GLN A 143 -54.46 -11.28 -32.46
CA GLN A 143 -55.07 -11.33 -33.79
C GLN A 143 -54.56 -12.50 -34.65
N MET A 144 -53.28 -12.88 -34.53
CA MET A 144 -52.71 -14.04 -35.23
C MET A 144 -53.07 -15.39 -34.59
N ALA A 145 -53.15 -15.47 -33.26
CA ALA A 145 -53.46 -16.70 -32.52
C ALA A 145 -54.88 -17.21 -32.76
N GLN A 146 -55.80 -16.34 -33.21
CA GLN A 146 -57.10 -16.75 -33.72
C GLN A 146 -57.01 -17.53 -35.05
N ARG A 147 -55.84 -17.65 -35.69
CA ARG A 147 -55.67 -18.26 -37.03
C ARG A 147 -54.86 -19.55 -37.09
N THR A 148 -54.28 -20.08 -36.00
CA THR A 148 -53.34 -21.21 -36.12
C THR A 148 -53.40 -22.21 -34.95
N PRO A 149 -53.56 -23.53 -35.19
CA PRO A 149 -53.51 -24.55 -34.15
C PRO A 149 -52.06 -24.96 -33.79
N PRO A 150 -51.75 -25.36 -32.53
CA PRO A 150 -50.38 -25.58 -32.08
C PRO A 150 -49.92 -27.04 -32.24
N GLN A 151 -48.68 -27.23 -32.68
CA GLN A 151 -47.92 -28.49 -32.54
C GLN A 151 -46.70 -28.27 -31.63
N ALA A 152 -46.45 -29.25 -30.77
CA ALA A 152 -45.42 -29.27 -29.74
C ALA A 152 -44.17 -30.05 -30.19
N SER A 153 -42.99 -29.57 -29.79
CA SER A 153 -41.70 -30.22 -30.05
C SER A 153 -40.89 -30.36 -28.76
N THR A 154 -40.42 -31.58 -28.50
CA THR A 154 -39.66 -32.04 -27.31
C THR A 154 -38.14 -31.85 -27.43
N LEU A 155 -37.48 -31.55 -26.30
CA LEU A 155 -36.02 -31.45 -26.09
C LEU A 155 -35.38 -32.82 -25.77
N PRO A 156 -34.11 -33.10 -26.16
CA PRO A 156 -33.36 -34.26 -25.65
C PRO A 156 -32.32 -33.93 -24.57
N ALA A 157 -31.97 -34.99 -23.83
CA ALA A 157 -31.27 -35.04 -22.55
C ALA A 157 -29.73 -35.04 -22.61
N VAL A 158 -29.11 -34.67 -21.47
CA VAL A 158 -27.66 -34.63 -21.18
C VAL A 158 -27.20 -35.95 -20.52
N ARG A 159 -25.98 -36.44 -20.83
CA ARG A 159 -25.30 -37.58 -20.17
C ARG A 159 -24.24 -37.13 -19.15
N PRO A 160 -23.95 -37.89 -18.08
CA PRO A 160 -23.04 -37.50 -17.00
C PRO A 160 -21.59 -37.97 -17.18
N GLY A 161 -20.72 -37.38 -16.36
CA GLY A 161 -19.26 -37.33 -16.47
C GLY A 161 -18.48 -38.56 -16.01
N SER A 162 -17.17 -38.52 -16.31
CA SER A 162 -16.17 -39.51 -15.92
C SER A 162 -15.54 -39.23 -14.55
N THR A 163 -15.39 -40.30 -13.76
CA THR A 163 -14.69 -40.35 -12.47
C THR A 163 -13.18 -40.22 -12.66
N LYS A 164 -12.53 -39.36 -11.87
CA LYS A 164 -11.06 -39.28 -11.76
C LYS A 164 -10.54 -40.17 -10.65
N ALA A 165 -9.44 -40.86 -10.99
CA ALA A 165 -8.69 -41.78 -10.16
C ALA A 165 -8.15 -41.12 -8.88
N GLN A 166 -8.20 -41.89 -7.80
CA GLN A 166 -7.84 -41.52 -6.44
C GLN A 166 -6.34 -41.70 -6.23
N GLN A 167 -5.65 -40.62 -5.87
CA GLN A 167 -4.20 -40.59 -5.70
C GLN A 167 -3.83 -40.80 -4.22
N GLU A 168 -2.95 -41.78 -3.98
CA GLU A 168 -2.46 -42.24 -2.69
C GLU A 168 -1.78 -41.10 -1.90
N SER A 169 -2.23 -40.86 -0.66
CA SER A 169 -1.82 -39.70 0.13
C SER A 169 -0.98 -40.11 1.35
N ASN A 170 0.25 -39.59 1.45
CA ASN A 170 1.16 -39.78 2.60
C ASN A 170 0.45 -39.32 3.90
N PRO A 171 0.21 -40.19 4.90
CA PRO A 171 -0.67 -39.89 6.02
C PRO A 171 -0.18 -38.73 6.92
N VAL A 172 1.13 -38.57 7.09
CA VAL A 172 1.71 -37.46 7.90
C VAL A 172 1.60 -36.13 7.16
N ALA A 173 1.95 -36.11 5.87
CA ALA A 173 1.79 -34.93 5.03
C ALA A 173 0.30 -34.58 4.88
N THR A 174 -0.58 -35.57 4.83
CA THR A 174 -2.04 -35.37 4.73
C THR A 174 -2.61 -34.81 6.02
N TRP A 175 -2.18 -35.30 7.18
CA TRP A 175 -2.57 -34.75 8.47
C TRP A 175 -2.02 -33.32 8.71
N PHE A 176 -0.81 -33.03 8.24
CA PHE A 176 -0.21 -31.71 8.40
C PHE A 176 -0.78 -30.67 7.42
N ILE A 177 -0.92 -31.02 6.13
CA ILE A 177 -1.36 -30.12 5.05
C ILE A 177 -2.89 -30.02 4.99
N LYS A 178 -3.60 -31.16 5.08
CA LYS A 178 -5.08 -31.21 5.00
C LYS A 178 -5.75 -31.27 6.37
N GLY A 179 -5.02 -31.63 7.43
CA GLY A 179 -5.52 -31.67 8.80
C GLY A 179 -5.12 -30.44 9.63
N PRO A 180 -5.27 -30.51 10.97
CA PRO A 180 -5.05 -29.38 11.86
C PRO A 180 -3.58 -29.14 12.23
N GLY A 181 -2.64 -29.97 11.76
CA GLY A 181 -1.22 -29.93 12.15
C GLY A 181 -0.58 -28.54 12.04
N TRP A 182 -0.78 -27.86 10.90
CA TRP A 182 -0.27 -26.50 10.68
C TRP A 182 -0.86 -25.46 11.65
N LYS A 183 -2.08 -25.67 12.18
CA LYS A 183 -2.70 -24.77 13.15
C LYS A 183 -1.94 -24.84 14.48
N TYR A 184 -1.55 -26.04 14.90
CA TYR A 184 -0.78 -26.23 16.13
C TYR A 184 0.62 -25.62 16.02
N THR A 185 1.27 -25.69 14.86
CA THR A 185 2.58 -25.05 14.67
C THR A 185 2.48 -23.53 14.72
N LEU A 186 1.39 -22.93 14.23
CA LEU A 186 1.13 -21.49 14.37
C LEU A 186 0.93 -21.09 15.83
N VAL A 187 0.12 -21.85 16.58
CA VAL A 187 -0.10 -21.59 18.01
C VAL A 187 1.19 -21.72 18.80
N LEU A 188 1.97 -22.78 18.56
CA LEU A 188 3.26 -22.97 19.22
C LEU A 188 4.24 -21.83 18.89
N GLY A 189 4.35 -21.46 17.61
CA GLY A 189 5.18 -20.33 17.18
C GLY A 189 4.77 -19.03 17.87
N LEU A 190 3.47 -18.74 17.95
CA LEU A 190 2.94 -17.57 18.64
C LEU A 190 3.31 -17.57 20.13
N LEU A 191 3.15 -18.69 20.83
CA LEU A 191 3.50 -18.82 22.25
C LEU A 191 5.01 -18.61 22.47
N LEU A 192 5.86 -19.18 21.62
CA LEU A 192 7.31 -18.98 21.68
C LEU A 192 7.69 -17.51 21.43
N SER A 193 7.02 -16.84 20.49
CA SER A 193 7.25 -15.42 20.20
C SER A 193 6.79 -14.52 21.36
N ILE A 194 5.65 -14.80 21.98
CA ILE A 194 5.20 -14.09 23.20
C ILE A 194 6.24 -14.27 24.31
N TRP A 195 6.74 -15.49 24.52
CA TRP A 195 7.77 -15.74 25.52
C TRP A 195 9.09 -14.99 25.22
N ALA A 196 9.49 -14.94 23.94
CA ALA A 196 10.64 -14.17 23.50
C ALA A 196 10.47 -12.66 23.78
N VAL A 197 9.29 -12.10 23.51
CA VAL A 197 8.96 -10.69 23.79
C VAL A 197 9.02 -10.40 25.29
N VAL A 198 8.47 -11.28 26.14
CA VAL A 198 8.58 -11.12 27.60
C VAL A 198 10.04 -11.12 28.04
N ARG A 199 10.87 -12.04 27.53
CA ARG A 199 12.32 -12.06 27.82
C ARG A 199 13.03 -10.81 27.29
N HIS A 200 12.56 -10.26 26.18
CA HIS A 200 13.09 -9.04 25.59
C HIS A 200 12.93 -7.83 26.51
N HIS A 201 11.71 -7.60 27.00
CA HIS A 201 11.42 -6.49 27.92
C HIS A 201 12.06 -6.68 29.31
N ARG A 202 12.29 -7.93 29.74
CA ARG A 202 13.06 -8.24 30.96
C ARG A 202 14.58 -8.10 30.81
N GLY A 203 15.08 -7.71 29.64
CA GLY A 203 16.50 -7.54 29.37
C GLY A 203 17.29 -8.86 29.18
N SER A 204 16.63 -10.02 29.23
CA SER A 204 17.28 -11.34 29.15
C SER A 204 17.54 -11.84 27.73
N ALA A 205 16.97 -11.18 26.72
CA ALA A 205 17.16 -11.46 25.30
C ALA A 205 16.94 -10.20 24.47
N THR A 206 17.42 -10.12 23.24
CA THR A 206 17.27 -8.98 22.33
C THR A 206 16.66 -9.47 21.03
N ILE A 207 15.43 -9.04 20.71
CA ILE A 207 14.83 -9.33 19.41
C ILE A 207 15.44 -8.37 18.40
N TYR A 208 15.11 -7.07 18.45
CA TYR A 208 15.80 -6.05 17.65
C TYR A 208 16.66 -5.18 18.55
N SER A 209 17.93 -4.96 18.18
CA SER A 209 18.81 -4.06 18.94
C SER A 209 18.41 -2.60 18.76
N ASP A 210 18.03 -2.22 17.55
CA ASP A 210 17.72 -0.84 17.14
C ASP A 210 16.86 -0.85 15.86
N TYR A 211 16.51 0.35 15.38
CA TYR A 211 15.70 0.48 14.15
C TYR A 211 16.43 0.00 12.89
N THR A 212 17.76 0.01 12.88
CA THR A 212 18.54 -0.47 11.72
C THR A 212 18.49 -2.00 11.64
N ASP A 213 18.62 -2.71 12.76
CA ASP A 213 18.44 -4.17 12.80
C ASP A 213 17.04 -4.57 12.34
N ALA A 214 16.03 -3.90 12.87
CA ALA A 214 14.65 -4.11 12.45
C ALA A 214 14.45 -3.83 10.96
N LEU A 215 14.97 -2.72 10.45
CA LEU A 215 14.85 -2.34 9.04
C LEU A 215 15.50 -3.35 8.12
N ILE A 216 16.76 -3.74 8.36
CA ILE A 216 17.48 -4.69 7.49
C ILE A 216 16.77 -6.04 7.47
N THR A 217 16.40 -6.55 8.66
CA THR A 217 15.71 -7.85 8.77
C THR A 217 14.40 -7.86 7.97
N ASN A 218 13.63 -6.76 8.03
CA ASN A 218 12.35 -6.65 7.34
C ASN A 218 12.46 -6.27 5.86
N ALA A 219 13.47 -5.49 5.46
CA ALA A 219 13.57 -4.96 4.09
C ALA A 219 14.19 -5.95 3.10
N LEU A 220 15.08 -6.85 3.55
CA LEU A 220 15.78 -7.79 2.66
C LEU A 220 14.84 -8.70 1.83
N PRO A 221 13.77 -9.30 2.40
CA PRO A 221 12.81 -10.07 1.60
C PRO A 221 12.06 -9.19 0.59
N ALA A 222 11.58 -8.01 1.01
CA ALA A 222 10.90 -7.07 0.13
C ALA A 222 11.80 -6.62 -1.03
N LEU A 223 13.09 -6.35 -0.77
CA LEU A 223 14.03 -5.95 -1.82
C LEU A 223 14.21 -7.04 -2.87
N GLY A 224 14.26 -8.31 -2.45
CA GLY A 224 14.29 -9.45 -3.38
C GLY A 224 13.04 -9.54 -4.26
N ILE A 225 11.86 -9.30 -3.69
CA ILE A 225 10.57 -9.28 -4.40
C ILE A 225 10.47 -8.09 -5.35
N VAL A 226 10.84 -6.89 -4.89
CA VAL A 226 10.81 -5.66 -5.71
C VAL A 226 11.78 -5.77 -6.87
N THR A 227 13.01 -6.22 -6.61
CA THR A 227 14.01 -6.44 -7.66
C THR A 227 13.50 -7.48 -8.67
N ALA A 228 12.84 -8.55 -8.23
CA ALA A 228 12.24 -9.53 -9.13
C ALA A 228 11.12 -8.94 -10.00
N ALA A 229 10.29 -8.06 -9.43
CA ALA A 229 9.24 -7.34 -10.18
C ALA A 229 9.85 -6.38 -11.22
N VAL A 230 10.92 -5.66 -10.86
CA VAL A 230 11.68 -4.80 -11.80
C VAL A 230 12.31 -5.63 -12.89
N CYS A 231 12.97 -6.75 -12.58
CA CYS A 231 13.54 -7.66 -13.59
C CYS A 231 12.45 -8.17 -14.56
N LYS A 232 11.27 -8.52 -14.04
CA LYS A 232 10.14 -8.93 -14.87
C LYS A 232 9.62 -7.79 -15.74
N TRP A 233 9.57 -6.57 -15.22
CA TRP A 233 9.18 -5.37 -15.97
C TRP A 233 10.18 -5.03 -17.08
N LEU A 234 11.47 -5.33 -16.86
CA LEU A 234 12.55 -5.22 -17.85
C LEU A 234 12.64 -6.43 -18.80
N GLU A 235 11.67 -7.34 -18.80
CA GLU A 235 11.63 -8.55 -19.65
C GLU A 235 12.88 -9.45 -19.52
N MET A 236 13.55 -9.42 -18.37
CA MET A 236 14.70 -10.29 -18.09
C MET A 236 14.28 -11.76 -18.01
N PRO A 237 15.18 -12.73 -18.29
CA PRO A 237 14.87 -14.15 -18.18
C PRO A 237 14.28 -14.52 -16.81
N GLY A 238 13.22 -15.34 -16.80
CA GLY A 238 12.48 -15.68 -15.58
C GLY A 238 13.35 -16.20 -14.43
N VAL A 239 14.42 -16.92 -14.77
CA VAL A 239 15.45 -17.41 -13.84
C VAL A 239 16.07 -16.27 -13.00
N VAL A 240 16.31 -15.09 -13.58
CA VAL A 240 16.88 -13.92 -12.89
C VAL A 240 15.93 -13.41 -11.81
N SER A 241 14.63 -13.34 -12.11
CA SER A 241 13.61 -12.92 -11.13
C SER A 241 13.48 -13.89 -9.97
N VAL A 242 13.57 -15.20 -10.23
CA VAL A 242 13.56 -16.24 -9.19
C VAL A 242 14.80 -16.11 -8.30
N PHE A 243 15.98 -15.96 -8.89
CA PHE A 243 17.22 -15.76 -8.13
C PHE A 243 17.16 -14.52 -7.25
N SER A 244 16.59 -13.42 -7.73
CA SER A 244 16.40 -12.20 -6.95
C SER A 244 15.56 -12.44 -5.68
N VAL A 245 14.43 -13.13 -5.81
CA VAL A 245 13.60 -13.48 -4.65
C VAL A 245 14.37 -14.36 -3.67
N VAL A 246 14.96 -15.45 -4.17
CA VAL A 246 15.71 -16.41 -3.34
C VAL A 246 16.86 -15.73 -2.61
N ALA A 247 17.64 -14.89 -3.29
CA ALA A 247 18.74 -14.13 -2.70
C ALA A 247 18.26 -13.20 -1.58
N GLY A 248 17.15 -12.48 -1.77
CA GLY A 248 16.57 -11.60 -0.74
C GLY A 248 16.18 -12.36 0.54
N PHE A 249 15.55 -13.53 0.40
CA PHE A 249 15.19 -14.38 1.54
C PHE A 249 16.42 -14.99 2.23
N ILE A 250 17.40 -15.48 1.47
CA ILE A 250 18.64 -16.04 2.03
C ILE A 250 19.40 -14.96 2.82
N LEU A 251 19.55 -13.75 2.25
CA LEU A 251 20.20 -12.64 2.92
C LEU A 251 19.46 -12.25 4.20
N SER A 252 18.12 -12.20 4.16
CA SER A 252 17.30 -11.92 5.35
C SER A 252 17.52 -12.95 6.46
N ILE A 253 17.50 -14.25 6.13
CA ILE A 253 17.72 -15.32 7.11
C ILE A 253 19.15 -15.25 7.67
N THR A 254 20.14 -15.07 6.81
CA THR A 254 21.56 -14.97 7.18
C THR A 254 21.78 -13.79 8.14
N TYR A 255 21.22 -12.62 7.79
CA TYR A 255 21.29 -11.45 8.64
C TYR A 255 20.56 -11.64 9.96
N ALA A 256 19.36 -12.23 9.95
CA ALA A 256 18.59 -12.51 11.16
C ALA A 256 19.36 -13.43 12.13
N ILE A 257 20.03 -14.47 11.61
CA ILE A 257 20.90 -15.35 12.40
C ILE A 257 22.09 -14.56 12.97
N TYR A 258 22.81 -13.83 12.10
CA TYR A 258 23.96 -13.01 12.51
C TYR A 258 23.60 -12.04 13.64
N ALA A 259 22.57 -11.21 13.45
CA ALA A 259 22.14 -10.22 14.43
C ALA A 259 21.66 -10.89 15.73
N THR A 260 21.01 -12.05 15.63
CA THR A 260 20.53 -12.78 16.80
C THR A 260 21.68 -13.33 17.64
N VAL A 261 22.68 -13.96 17.01
CA VAL A 261 23.86 -14.51 17.70
C VAL A 261 24.72 -13.39 18.28
N LYS A 262 24.84 -12.24 17.60
CA LYS A 262 25.57 -11.06 18.10
C LYS A 262 24.95 -10.47 19.37
N ASN A 263 23.61 -10.38 19.41
CA ASN A 263 22.90 -9.65 20.45
C ASN A 263 22.39 -10.51 21.62
N ASN A 264 22.58 -11.84 21.56
CA ASN A 264 22.08 -12.78 22.56
C ASN A 264 23.15 -13.81 22.94
N ARG A 265 23.24 -14.12 24.23
CA ARG A 265 24.05 -15.23 24.74
C ARG A 265 23.16 -16.39 25.18
N GLY A 266 23.65 -17.61 24.97
CA GLY A 266 22.96 -18.85 25.32
C GLY A 266 21.98 -19.33 24.24
N GLY A 267 21.97 -20.65 24.01
CA GLY A 267 21.21 -21.26 22.92
C GLY A 267 19.69 -21.01 23.00
N LEU A 268 19.13 -20.97 24.21
CA LEU A 268 17.70 -20.72 24.42
C LEU A 268 17.29 -19.31 23.97
N SER A 269 18.03 -18.28 24.37
CA SER A 269 17.71 -16.90 23.96
C SER A 269 17.84 -16.76 22.45
N ILE A 270 18.92 -17.28 21.85
CA ILE A 270 19.14 -17.27 20.39
C ILE A 270 17.97 -17.94 19.65
N PHE A 271 17.58 -19.15 20.08
CA PHE A 271 16.49 -19.90 19.45
C PHE A 271 15.17 -19.13 19.52
N LEU A 272 14.78 -18.66 20.70
CA LEU A 272 13.51 -17.94 20.90
C LEU A 272 13.44 -16.64 20.11
N THR A 273 14.51 -15.85 20.11
CA THR A 273 14.52 -14.58 19.37
C THR A 273 14.55 -14.80 17.86
N LEU A 274 15.19 -15.87 17.38
CA LEU A 274 15.17 -16.22 15.95
C LEU A 274 13.77 -16.66 15.52
N VAL A 275 13.10 -17.51 16.31
CA VAL A 275 11.69 -17.89 16.09
C VAL A 275 10.81 -16.64 16.09
N ALA A 276 10.99 -15.72 17.03
CA ALA A 276 10.24 -14.46 17.09
C ALA A 276 10.46 -13.59 15.84
N LYS A 277 11.70 -13.39 15.39
CA LYS A 277 12.00 -12.64 14.16
C LYS A 277 11.33 -13.29 12.94
N LEU A 278 11.49 -14.60 12.76
CA LEU A 278 10.96 -15.31 11.59
C LEU A 278 9.43 -15.37 11.58
N THR A 279 8.79 -15.54 12.74
CA THR A 279 7.33 -15.54 12.85
C THR A 279 6.74 -14.16 12.56
N LEU A 280 7.31 -13.08 13.12
CA LEU A 280 6.86 -11.70 12.86
C LEU A 280 6.91 -11.37 11.36
N ILE A 281 8.05 -11.64 10.73
CA ILE A 281 8.25 -11.42 9.29
C ILE A 281 7.30 -12.29 8.48
N SER A 282 7.24 -13.60 8.75
CA SER A 282 6.41 -14.54 7.98
C SER A 282 4.93 -14.16 8.04
N VAL A 283 4.40 -13.86 9.23
CA VAL A 283 3.00 -13.44 9.40
C VAL A 283 2.73 -12.16 8.62
N PHE A 284 3.60 -11.16 8.73
CA PHE A 284 3.44 -9.91 7.99
C PHE A 284 3.39 -10.12 6.47
N TYR A 285 4.39 -10.80 5.91
CA TYR A 285 4.48 -11.01 4.46
C TYR A 285 3.37 -11.91 3.91
N VAL A 286 2.97 -12.95 4.65
CA VAL A 286 1.87 -13.82 4.24
C VAL A 286 0.53 -13.06 4.23
N VAL A 287 0.23 -12.31 5.30
CA VAL A 287 -1.02 -11.55 5.40
C VAL A 287 -1.07 -10.46 4.34
N ILE A 288 -0.02 -9.65 4.20
CA ILE A 288 0.04 -8.61 3.17
C ILE A 288 0.00 -9.21 1.77
N GLY A 289 0.72 -10.30 1.52
CA GLY A 289 0.70 -11.02 0.25
C GLY A 289 -0.70 -11.53 -0.11
N MET A 290 -1.44 -12.12 0.84
CA MET A 290 -2.82 -12.56 0.64
C MET A 290 -3.76 -11.40 0.32
N LEU A 291 -3.62 -10.28 1.04
CA LEU A 291 -4.44 -9.08 0.80
C LEU A 291 -4.17 -8.49 -0.58
N ILE A 292 -2.89 -8.37 -0.97
CA ILE A 292 -2.48 -7.90 -2.29
C ILE A 292 -3.02 -8.84 -3.37
N ALA A 293 -2.88 -10.16 -3.22
CA ALA A 293 -3.42 -11.14 -4.17
C ALA A 293 -4.94 -11.00 -4.33
N SER A 294 -5.67 -10.71 -3.24
CA SER A 294 -7.12 -10.46 -3.29
C SER A 294 -7.52 -9.24 -4.14
N LEU A 295 -6.61 -8.26 -4.31
CA LEU A 295 -6.85 -7.11 -5.18
C LEU A 295 -6.79 -7.47 -6.67
N PHE A 296 -6.06 -8.53 -7.03
CA PHE A 296 -5.87 -8.97 -8.41
C PHE A 296 -6.81 -10.10 -8.82
N ASN A 297 -7.23 -10.95 -7.87
CA ASN A 297 -8.29 -11.93 -8.09
C ASN A 297 -9.65 -11.20 -8.18
N GLY A 298 -9.98 -10.70 -9.37
CA GLY A 298 -11.21 -9.95 -9.62
C GLY A 298 -12.45 -10.66 -9.06
N GLY A 299 -13.22 -9.95 -8.23
CA GLY A 299 -14.43 -10.49 -7.61
C GLY A 299 -15.39 -11.02 -8.67
N THR A 300 -15.68 -12.32 -8.61
CA THR A 300 -16.61 -12.96 -9.56
C THR A 300 -18.00 -12.37 -9.40
N ARG A 301 -18.63 -12.03 -10.53
CA ARG A 301 -20.03 -11.60 -10.56
C ARG A 301 -20.92 -12.72 -9.98
N ARG A 302 -21.78 -12.40 -9.01
CA ARG A 302 -22.71 -13.39 -8.47
C ARG A 302 -23.81 -13.69 -9.50
N LYS A 303 -24.30 -14.93 -9.54
CA LYS A 303 -25.36 -15.34 -10.48
C LYS A 303 -26.60 -14.47 -10.25
N GLY A 304 -27.08 -13.79 -11.31
CA GLY A 304 -28.24 -12.88 -11.25
C GLY A 304 -27.94 -11.45 -10.78
N GLU A 305 -26.70 -11.12 -10.39
CA GLU A 305 -26.32 -9.76 -10.02
C GLU A 305 -26.19 -8.87 -11.25
N ALA A 306 -26.63 -7.60 -11.20
CA ALA A 306 -26.41 -6.64 -12.28
C ALA A 306 -24.93 -6.21 -12.34
N GLN A 307 -24.39 -6.00 -13.54
CA GLN A 307 -22.97 -5.65 -13.73
C GLN A 307 -22.56 -4.41 -12.92
N ALA A 308 -23.35 -3.34 -12.98
CA ALA A 308 -23.09 -2.11 -12.23
C ALA A 308 -23.05 -2.33 -10.70
N ARG A 309 -23.85 -3.26 -10.17
CA ARG A 309 -23.85 -3.61 -8.74
C ARG A 309 -22.60 -4.41 -8.37
N ALA A 310 -22.20 -5.37 -9.21
CA ALA A 310 -20.95 -6.12 -9.02
C ALA A 310 -19.72 -5.19 -9.04
N ASP A 311 -19.66 -4.25 -9.99
CA ASP A 311 -18.57 -3.28 -10.09
C ASP A 311 -18.54 -2.32 -8.89
N ALA A 312 -19.70 -1.87 -8.41
CA ALA A 312 -19.80 -1.04 -7.22
C ALA A 312 -19.33 -1.77 -5.95
N ARG A 313 -19.71 -3.06 -5.79
CA ARG A 313 -19.23 -3.90 -4.67
C ARG A 313 -17.71 -4.09 -4.74
N ASN A 314 -17.19 -4.51 -5.89
CA ASN A 314 -15.76 -4.75 -6.08
C ASN A 314 -14.93 -3.48 -5.80
N ARG A 315 -15.46 -2.28 -6.11
CA ARG A 315 -14.82 -1.00 -5.73
C ARG A 315 -14.79 -0.78 -4.21
N ARG A 316 -15.86 -1.12 -3.49
CA ARG A 316 -15.92 -1.00 -2.02
C ARG A 316 -14.96 -1.99 -1.36
N GLU A 317 -14.96 -3.24 -1.81
CA GLU A 317 -14.06 -4.28 -1.31
C GLU A 317 -12.60 -3.89 -1.56
N ARG A 318 -12.22 -3.41 -2.75
CA ARG A 318 -10.87 -2.90 -3.02
C ARG A 318 -10.45 -1.76 -2.10
N LYS A 319 -11.33 -0.77 -1.86
CA LYS A 319 -11.05 0.33 -0.94
C LYS A 319 -10.87 -0.17 0.50
N ALA A 320 -11.71 -1.10 0.94
CA ALA A 320 -11.61 -1.71 2.27
C ALA A 320 -10.30 -2.51 2.41
N THR A 321 -9.94 -3.33 1.41
CA THR A 321 -8.68 -4.07 1.39
C THR A 321 -7.46 -3.15 1.39
N MET A 322 -7.49 -2.05 0.61
CA MET A 322 -6.41 -1.05 0.64
C MET A 322 -6.28 -0.39 2.01
N ALA A 323 -7.40 -0.01 2.64
CA ALA A 323 -7.39 0.55 3.99
C ALA A 323 -6.84 -0.46 5.02
N LEU A 324 -7.21 -1.74 4.89
CA LEU A 324 -6.71 -2.82 5.74
C LEU A 324 -5.19 -3.01 5.58
N ILE A 325 -4.68 -3.03 4.34
CA ILE A 325 -3.24 -3.10 4.05
C ILE A 325 -2.50 -1.95 4.73
N THR A 326 -2.99 -0.71 4.57
CA THR A 326 -2.38 0.47 5.21
C THR A 326 -2.40 0.36 6.73
N ALA A 327 -3.54 -0.01 7.33
CA ALA A 327 -3.69 -0.13 8.77
C ALA A 327 -2.79 -1.22 9.37
N LEU A 328 -2.74 -2.41 8.75
CA LEU A 328 -1.89 -3.50 9.19
C LEU A 328 -0.40 -3.18 9.02
N SER A 329 -0.04 -2.46 7.95
CA SER A 329 1.35 -2.02 7.76
C SER A 329 1.77 -1.04 8.85
N ALA A 330 0.94 -0.04 9.16
CA ALA A 330 1.19 0.90 10.25
C ALA A 330 1.27 0.20 11.61
N ALA A 331 0.35 -0.73 11.89
CA ALA A 331 0.36 -1.52 13.12
C ALA A 331 1.63 -2.38 13.24
N TYR A 332 2.06 -3.00 12.13
CA TYR A 332 3.29 -3.79 12.10
C TYR A 332 4.54 -2.92 12.33
N THR A 333 4.61 -1.74 11.72
CA THR A 333 5.70 -0.79 11.96
C THR A 333 5.74 -0.34 13.43
N ALA A 334 4.58 -0.01 14.01
CA ALA A 334 4.48 0.35 15.43
C ALA A 334 4.89 -0.81 16.35
N LEU A 335 4.44 -2.03 16.07
CA LEU A 335 4.84 -3.24 16.80
C LEU A 335 6.35 -3.48 16.68
N THR A 336 6.91 -3.36 15.48
CA THR A 336 8.34 -3.53 15.24
C THR A 336 9.16 -2.51 16.02
N ALA A 337 8.74 -1.24 16.03
CA ALA A 337 9.37 -0.19 16.81
C ALA A 337 9.28 -0.46 18.32
N TRP A 338 8.14 -0.96 18.81
CA TRP A 338 7.96 -1.33 20.22
C TRP A 338 8.85 -2.51 20.67
N VAL A 339 9.16 -3.43 19.76
CA VAL A 339 10.06 -4.57 20.00
C VAL A 339 11.55 -4.20 19.80
N CYS A 340 11.85 -2.95 19.42
CA CYS A 340 13.23 -2.46 19.36
C CYS A 340 13.71 -2.06 20.76
N ARG A 341 14.91 -2.52 21.12
CA ARG A 341 15.52 -2.14 22.40
C ARG A 341 15.87 -0.66 22.45
N ASN A 342 16.44 -0.12 21.37
CA ASN A 342 16.86 1.27 21.28
C ASN A 342 16.08 1.98 20.17
N PRO A 343 15.38 3.09 20.46
CA PRO A 343 14.60 3.82 19.46
C PRO A 343 15.47 4.77 18.63
N LYS A 344 16.55 4.25 18.03
CA LYS A 344 17.52 5.03 17.23
C LYS A 344 17.93 4.25 15.99
N PHE A 345 18.41 4.96 14.97
CA PHE A 345 19.05 4.36 13.81
C PHE A 345 20.57 4.31 14.03
N THR A 346 21.13 3.11 13.97
CA THR A 346 22.58 2.88 13.98
C THR A 346 23.10 2.88 12.54
N PRO A 347 24.23 3.53 12.23
CA PRO A 347 24.82 3.46 10.89
C PRO A 347 25.04 2.00 10.44
N VAL A 348 24.71 1.70 9.18
CA VAL A 348 24.77 0.33 8.64
C VAL A 348 26.19 -0.25 8.75
N GLY A 349 27.23 0.58 8.58
CA GLY A 349 28.63 0.16 8.74
C GLY A 349 29.00 -0.27 10.17
N GLU A 350 28.38 0.30 11.19
CA GLU A 350 28.54 -0.12 12.59
C GLU A 350 27.69 -1.37 12.89
N CYS A 351 26.46 -1.40 12.34
CA CYS A 351 25.55 -2.54 12.44
C CYS A 351 26.17 -3.83 11.87
N LEU A 352 26.83 -3.72 10.72
CA LEU A 352 27.48 -4.82 9.98
C LEU A 352 28.99 -4.94 10.24
N GLU A 353 29.54 -4.19 11.21
CA GLU A 353 30.96 -4.21 11.60
C GLU A 353 31.99 -3.89 10.49
N PHE A 354 31.63 -3.13 9.47
CA PHE A 354 32.58 -2.67 8.43
C PHE A 354 33.56 -1.59 8.92
N ASN A 355 33.23 -0.88 10.00
CA ASN A 355 34.02 0.23 10.54
C ASN A 355 34.52 -0.03 11.98
N ARG A 356 35.05 -1.22 12.28
CA ARG A 356 35.93 -1.34 13.45
C ARG A 356 37.26 -0.67 13.10
N VAL A 357 37.39 0.63 13.40
CA VAL A 357 38.72 1.18 13.62
C VAL A 357 39.25 0.45 14.85
N PRO A 358 40.31 -0.38 14.75
CA PRO A 358 40.89 -0.96 15.95
C PRO A 358 41.28 0.20 16.86
N ALA A 359 40.76 0.20 18.08
CA ALA A 359 41.27 1.08 19.12
C ALA A 359 42.75 0.76 19.25
N LEU A 360 43.60 1.65 18.73
CA LEU A 360 45.03 1.63 18.99
C LEU A 360 45.17 1.92 20.49
N THR A 361 45.32 0.85 21.26
CA THR A 361 45.86 0.88 22.62
C THR A 361 47.37 0.76 22.56
#